data_AF-A0A316Z8W9-F1
#
_entry.id   AF-A0A316Z8W9-F1
#
_cell.length_a   1.000
_cell.length_b   1.000
_cell.length_c   1.000
_cell.angle_alpha   90.00
_cell.angle_beta   90.00
_cell.angle_gamma   90.00
#
_symmetry.space_group_name_H-M   'P 1'
#
loop_
_entity.id
_entity.type
_entity.pdbx_description
1 polymer ?
#
loop_
_entity_poly.entity_id
_entity_poly.type
_entity_poly.pdbx_seq_one_letter_code
_entity_poly.pdbx_strand_id
1 'polypeptide(L)'
;MAKSLRSRSKLAARTAKRRDPNSDYAVAEAARTNALAKRQAERIRGKKLREQEAAEAQAEQGDEAEGTMEVDGDAGDADVADEADADAEPVKVSTSGTRESRRETWRKAKGWKPKVGKGTSHEGRSKNNGRVKRRR
;
A
#
# COMPACT_ATOMS: atom_id res chain seq x y z
N MET A 1 6.97 -52.72 -12.97
CA MET A 1 7.13 -51.37 -13.57
C MET A 1 7.34 -50.32 -12.48
N ALA A 2 8.32 -49.42 -12.65
CA ALA A 2 8.53 -48.33 -11.70
C ALA A 2 7.39 -47.28 -11.79
N LYS A 3 7.14 -46.58 -10.68
CA LYS A 3 6.14 -45.49 -10.63
C LYS A 3 6.74 -44.21 -11.21
N SER A 4 6.00 -43.49 -12.06
CA SER A 4 6.46 -42.22 -12.63
C SER A 4 6.56 -41.10 -11.57
N LEU A 5 7.32 -40.05 -11.87
CA LEU A 5 7.45 -38.86 -11.00
C LEU A 5 6.12 -38.17 -10.70
N ARG A 6 5.18 -38.23 -11.67
CA ARG A 6 3.83 -37.64 -11.60
C ARG A 6 2.77 -38.66 -11.17
N SER A 7 3.17 -39.86 -10.75
CA SER A 7 2.23 -40.88 -10.29
C SER A 7 1.47 -40.40 -9.05
N ARG A 8 0.15 -40.56 -9.06
CA ARG A 8 -0.75 -40.05 -8.02
C ARG A 8 -0.41 -40.60 -6.63
N SER A 9 -0.04 -41.88 -6.53
CA SER A 9 0.38 -42.50 -5.26
C SER A 9 1.66 -41.90 -4.67
N LYS A 10 2.67 -41.58 -5.51
CA LYS A 10 3.90 -40.93 -5.04
C LYS A 10 3.68 -39.46 -4.70
N LEU A 11 2.85 -38.76 -5.46
CA LEU A 11 2.48 -37.37 -5.15
C LEU A 11 1.73 -37.29 -3.82
N ALA A 12 0.74 -38.15 -3.58
CA ALA A 12 -0.02 -38.19 -2.33
C ALA A 12 0.90 -38.42 -1.09
N ALA A 13 1.84 -39.35 -1.20
CA ALA A 13 2.81 -39.60 -0.14
C ALA A 13 3.75 -38.40 0.10
N ARG A 14 4.17 -37.69 -0.96
CA ARG A 14 4.98 -36.46 -0.82
C ARG A 14 4.17 -35.32 -0.20
N THR A 15 2.89 -35.19 -0.55
CA THR A 15 2.04 -34.13 0.00
C THR A 15 1.76 -34.34 1.47
N ALA A 16 1.51 -35.57 1.93
CA ALA A 16 1.35 -35.87 3.35
C ALA A 16 2.58 -35.43 4.15
N LYS A 17 3.77 -35.91 3.74
CA LYS A 17 5.06 -35.56 4.34
C LYS A 17 5.38 -34.06 4.40
N ARG A 18 4.73 -33.22 3.58
CA ARG A 18 4.95 -31.76 3.57
C ARG A 18 3.87 -30.99 4.31
N ARG A 19 2.64 -31.51 4.36
CA ARG A 19 1.49 -30.82 4.95
C ARG A 19 1.25 -31.17 6.40
N ASP A 20 1.72 -32.34 6.84
CA ASP A 20 1.60 -32.73 8.24
C ASP A 20 2.40 -31.73 9.10
N PRO A 21 1.78 -31.03 10.07
CA PRO A 21 2.43 -29.95 10.82
C PRO A 21 3.61 -30.46 11.66
N ASN A 22 3.55 -31.73 12.07
CA ASN A 22 4.59 -32.39 12.85
C ASN A 22 5.69 -33.04 11.99
N SER A 23 5.63 -32.88 10.65
CA SER A 23 6.68 -33.41 9.78
C SER A 23 7.92 -32.52 9.81
N ASP A 24 9.10 -33.14 9.71
CA ASP A 24 10.38 -32.41 9.66
C ASP A 24 10.41 -31.37 8.54
N TYR A 25 9.74 -31.64 7.41
CA TYR A 25 9.64 -30.72 6.29
C TYR A 25 8.88 -29.44 6.66
N ALA A 26 7.73 -29.57 7.30
CA ALA A 26 6.92 -28.43 7.72
C ALA A 26 7.63 -27.62 8.81
N VAL A 27 8.24 -28.30 9.79
CA VAL A 27 9.00 -27.67 10.87
C VAL A 27 10.20 -26.88 10.32
N ALA A 28 10.99 -27.48 9.43
CA ALA A 28 12.15 -26.82 8.83
C ALA A 28 11.76 -25.66 7.89
N GLU A 29 10.61 -25.74 7.21
CA GLU A 29 10.06 -24.62 6.44
C GLU A 29 9.64 -23.47 7.37
N ALA A 30 8.85 -23.77 8.40
CA ALA A 30 8.39 -22.78 9.38
C ALA A 30 9.56 -22.07 10.10
N ALA A 31 10.60 -22.81 10.49
CA ALA A 31 11.79 -22.23 11.10
C ALA A 31 12.47 -21.20 10.18
N ARG A 32 12.60 -21.52 8.88
CA ARG A 32 13.20 -20.62 7.88
C ARG A 32 12.34 -19.39 7.62
N THR A 33 11.04 -19.56 7.46
CA THR A 33 10.13 -18.42 7.23
C THR A 33 10.09 -17.49 8.44
N ASN A 34 10.08 -18.04 9.66
CA ASN A 34 10.14 -17.26 10.89
C ASN A 34 11.45 -16.48 11.03
N ALA A 35 12.60 -17.08 10.72
CA ALA A 35 13.89 -16.39 10.74
C ALA A 35 13.93 -15.21 9.74
N LEU A 36 13.38 -15.40 8.53
CA LEU A 36 13.28 -14.33 7.54
C LEU A 36 12.34 -13.21 7.99
N ALA A 37 11.20 -13.55 8.59
CA ALA A 37 10.25 -12.57 9.12
C ALA A 37 10.88 -11.72 10.24
N LYS A 38 11.61 -12.35 11.18
CA LYS A 38 12.36 -11.65 12.23
C LYS A 38 13.37 -10.67 11.65
N ARG A 39 14.22 -11.12 10.73
CA ARG A 39 15.21 -10.26 10.05
C ARG A 39 14.58 -9.08 9.31
N GLN A 40 13.42 -9.29 8.69
CA GLN A 40 12.70 -8.20 8.02
C GLN A 40 12.13 -7.20 9.03
N ALA A 41 11.53 -7.68 10.11
CA ALA A 41 10.99 -6.82 11.17
C ALA A 41 12.10 -5.95 11.80
N GLU A 42 13.26 -6.53 12.09
CA GLU A 42 14.44 -5.82 12.59
C GLU A 42 14.92 -4.75 11.62
N ARG A 43 15.01 -5.05 10.32
CA ARG A 43 15.40 -4.07 9.30
C ARG A 43 14.43 -2.91 9.18
N ILE A 44 13.12 -3.17 9.30
CA ILE A 44 12.11 -2.12 9.25
C ILE A 44 12.18 -1.26 10.50
N ARG A 45 12.31 -1.87 11.69
CA ARG A 45 12.49 -1.14 12.95
C ARG A 45 13.75 -0.29 12.94
N GLY A 46 14.89 -0.85 12.51
CA GLY A 46 16.15 -0.12 12.39
C GLY A 46 16.10 1.05 11.41
N LYS A 47 15.31 0.95 10.33
CA LYS A 47 15.06 2.09 9.43
C LYS A 47 14.24 3.19 10.09
N LYS A 48 13.16 2.82 10.79
CA LYS A 48 12.31 3.78 11.51
C LYS A 48 13.09 4.55 12.58
N LEU A 49 13.93 3.84 13.35
CA LEU A 49 14.78 4.48 14.36
C LEU A 49 15.76 5.46 13.71
N ARG A 50 16.41 5.09 12.60
CA ARG A 50 17.29 6.00 11.85
C ARG A 50 16.55 7.20 11.25
N GLU A 51 15.33 7.02 10.79
CA GLU A 51 14.48 8.10 10.28
C GLU A 51 14.08 9.05 11.42
N GLN A 52 13.84 8.54 12.63
CA GLN A 52 13.55 9.34 13.83
C GLN A 52 14.80 10.11 14.30
N GLU A 53 15.95 9.44 14.42
CA GLU A 53 17.23 10.10 14.76
C GLU A 53 17.60 11.18 13.75
N ALA A 54 17.36 10.94 12.45
CA ALA A 54 17.58 11.95 11.41
C ALA A 54 16.59 13.12 11.47
N ALA A 55 15.36 12.89 11.93
CA ALA A 55 14.36 13.94 12.11
C ALA A 55 14.66 14.79 13.36
N GLU A 56 15.09 14.16 14.47
CA GLU A 56 15.50 14.85 15.69
C GLU A 56 16.77 15.68 15.45
N ALA A 57 17.76 15.15 14.73
CA ALA A 57 18.96 15.90 14.35
C ALA A 57 18.69 17.07 13.38
N GLN A 58 17.61 17.00 12.58
CA GLN A 58 17.16 18.12 11.74
C GLN A 58 16.37 19.16 12.53
N ALA A 59 15.62 18.74 13.57
CA ALA A 59 14.91 19.66 14.46
C ALA A 59 15.88 20.46 15.36
N GLU A 60 17.01 19.87 15.76
CA GLU A 60 18.01 20.53 16.62
C GLU A 60 18.92 21.52 15.86
N GLN A 61 18.92 21.50 14.51
CA GLN A 61 19.69 22.44 13.67
C GLN A 61 18.87 23.60 13.10
N GLY A 62 17.60 23.76 13.51
CA GLY A 62 16.64 24.66 12.89
C GLY A 62 16.23 25.90 13.69
N ASP A 63 16.92 26.27 14.78
CA ASP A 63 16.47 27.33 15.70
C ASP A 63 17.37 28.57 15.77
N GLU A 64 17.95 29.01 14.64
CA GLU A 64 18.48 30.38 14.53
C GLU A 64 18.32 30.92 13.10
N ALA A 65 17.12 31.37 12.75
CA ALA A 65 16.91 32.41 11.74
C ALA A 65 15.49 32.99 11.89
N GLU A 66 15.36 33.93 12.83
CA GLU A 66 14.26 34.87 12.93
C GLU A 66 14.03 35.57 11.57
N GLY A 67 12.79 35.53 11.10
CA GLY A 67 12.36 36.17 9.85
C GLY A 67 10.87 36.41 9.89
N THR A 68 10.47 37.42 10.66
CA THR A 68 9.12 37.99 10.70
C THR A 68 8.57 38.26 9.29
N MET A 69 7.49 37.59 8.90
CA MET A 69 6.56 38.08 7.88
C MET A 69 5.14 38.02 8.42
N GLU A 70 4.71 39.17 8.92
CA GLU A 70 3.34 39.60 9.13
C GLU A 70 2.58 39.49 7.80
N VAL A 71 1.52 38.67 7.77
CA VAL A 71 0.49 38.70 6.72
C VAL A 71 -0.85 38.79 7.44
N ASP A 72 -1.26 40.04 7.70
CA ASP A 72 -2.65 40.38 7.94
C ASP A 72 -3.46 40.17 6.66
N GLY A 73 -4.64 39.55 6.77
CA GLY A 73 -5.57 39.48 5.65
C GLY A 73 -6.71 38.46 5.72
N ASP A 74 -7.55 38.56 6.75
CA ASP A 74 -9.02 38.55 6.65
C ASP A 74 -9.81 37.27 6.23
N ALA A 75 -10.66 36.87 7.19
CA ALA A 75 -12.01 36.31 7.11
C ALA A 75 -12.30 34.95 6.43
N GLY A 76 -12.77 34.00 7.25
CA GLY A 76 -13.42 32.78 6.78
C GLY A 76 -13.76 31.76 7.86
N ASP A 77 -14.51 32.21 8.87
CA ASP A 77 -15.24 31.47 9.90
C ASP A 77 -15.74 30.06 9.47
N ALA A 78 -15.40 29.04 10.26
CA ALA A 78 -16.28 27.93 10.64
C ALA A 78 -15.56 27.01 11.63
N ASP A 79 -15.91 27.19 12.91
CA ASP A 79 -15.87 26.18 13.96
C ASP A 79 -16.10 24.76 13.41
N VAL A 80 -15.15 23.85 13.66
CA VAL A 80 -15.48 22.44 13.86
C VAL A 80 -14.89 22.04 15.19
N ALA A 81 -15.75 22.13 16.20
CA ALA A 81 -15.57 21.58 17.51
C ALA A 81 -15.06 20.14 17.44
N ASP A 82 -14.07 19.88 18.28
CA ASP A 82 -13.62 18.57 18.70
C ASP A 82 -14.76 17.93 19.53
N GLU A 83 -15.66 17.22 18.86
CA GLU A 83 -16.61 16.30 19.51
C GLU A 83 -16.36 14.88 19.02
N ALA A 84 -15.92 14.06 19.97
CA ALA A 84 -15.69 12.64 19.81
C ALA A 84 -17.02 11.88 19.67
N ASP A 85 -17.49 11.72 18.43
CA ASP A 85 -18.58 10.78 18.11
C ASP A 85 -18.01 9.36 17.87
N ALA A 86 -18.06 8.54 18.91
CA ALA A 86 -17.59 7.16 18.93
C ALA A 86 -18.57 6.14 18.30
N ASP A 87 -19.62 6.58 17.60
CA ASP A 87 -20.66 5.71 17.01
C ASP A 87 -21.11 6.16 15.60
N ALA A 88 -20.17 6.53 14.72
CA ALA A 88 -20.46 6.73 13.30
C ALA A 88 -20.29 5.42 12.50
N GLU A 89 -21.37 4.93 11.88
CA GLU A 89 -21.31 3.83 10.91
C GLU A 89 -20.24 4.10 9.83
N PRO A 90 -19.49 3.08 9.35
CA PRO A 90 -18.41 3.32 8.42
C PRO A 90 -18.96 3.87 7.09
N VAL A 91 -18.76 5.17 6.87
CA VAL A 91 -19.08 5.84 5.60
C VAL A 91 -18.39 5.07 4.48
N LYS A 92 -19.18 4.46 3.59
CA LYS A 92 -18.67 3.76 2.41
C LYS A 92 -18.02 4.76 1.47
N VAL A 93 -16.72 4.97 1.63
CA VAL A 93 -15.91 5.76 0.70
C VAL A 93 -15.84 5.02 -0.62
N SER A 94 -16.56 5.52 -1.63
CA SER A 94 -16.55 4.94 -2.97
C SER A 94 -15.19 5.18 -3.65
N THR A 95 -14.37 4.13 -3.72
CA THR A 95 -13.05 4.17 -4.39
C THR A 95 -13.13 4.17 -5.93
N SER A 96 -14.36 4.20 -6.50
CA SER A 96 -14.62 4.20 -7.94
C SER A 96 -14.78 5.59 -8.55
N GLY A 97 -14.63 6.66 -7.77
CA GLY A 97 -14.65 8.05 -8.26
C GLY A 97 -13.50 8.42 -9.21
N THR A 98 -13.62 9.59 -9.85
CA THR A 98 -12.56 10.17 -10.68
C THR A 98 -11.30 10.40 -9.86
N ARG A 99 -10.13 10.16 -10.45
CA ARG A 99 -8.84 10.21 -9.75
C ARG A 99 -8.08 11.51 -10.00
N GLU A 100 -8.78 12.51 -10.55
CA GLU A 100 -8.29 13.85 -10.86
C GLU A 100 -6.98 13.82 -11.68
N SER A 101 -6.81 12.77 -12.49
CA SER A 101 -5.58 12.61 -13.26
C SER A 101 -5.48 13.68 -14.36
N ARG A 102 -4.26 13.98 -14.81
CA ARG A 102 -4.01 14.94 -15.91
C ARG A 102 -4.81 14.63 -17.20
N ARG A 103 -5.16 13.37 -17.42
CA ARG A 103 -6.01 12.95 -18.54
C ARG A 103 -7.47 13.34 -18.33
N GLU A 104 -7.97 13.27 -17.10
CA GLU A 104 -9.34 13.66 -16.76
C GLU A 104 -9.50 15.19 -16.79
N THR A 105 -8.49 15.94 -16.33
CA THR A 105 -8.47 17.42 -16.43
C THR A 105 -8.44 17.88 -17.88
N TRP A 106 -7.59 17.31 -18.74
CA TRP A 106 -7.56 17.61 -20.18
C TRP A 106 -8.89 17.25 -20.88
N ARG A 107 -9.52 16.14 -20.49
CA ARG A 107 -10.83 15.75 -21.01
C ARG A 107 -11.91 16.73 -20.56
N LYS A 108 -11.95 17.10 -19.28
CA LYS A 108 -12.88 18.11 -18.74
C LYS A 108 -12.73 19.44 -19.47
N ALA A 109 -11.49 19.91 -19.68
CA ALA A 109 -11.20 21.13 -20.44
C ALA A 109 -11.62 21.05 -21.91
N LYS A 110 -11.61 19.86 -22.51
CA LYS A 110 -12.13 19.59 -23.86
C LYS A 110 -13.64 19.30 -23.90
N GLY A 111 -14.36 19.47 -22.79
CA GLY A 111 -15.81 19.17 -22.68
C GLY A 111 -16.13 17.67 -22.74
N TRP A 112 -15.14 16.80 -22.58
CA TRP A 112 -15.29 15.35 -22.68
C TRP A 112 -15.44 14.71 -21.30
N LYS A 113 -16.41 13.81 -21.16
CA LYS A 113 -16.63 13.07 -19.90
C LYS A 113 -15.40 12.25 -19.49
N PRO A 114 -15.07 12.16 -18.19
CA PRO A 114 -14.05 11.25 -17.67
C PRO A 114 -14.35 9.81 -18.09
N LYS A 115 -13.35 9.10 -18.65
CA LYS A 115 -13.51 7.69 -19.02
C LYS A 115 -13.33 6.85 -17.75
N VAL A 116 -14.43 6.56 -17.06
CA VAL A 116 -14.48 5.54 -16.01
C VAL A 116 -14.39 4.16 -16.68
N GLY A 117 -13.45 3.32 -16.24
CA GLY A 117 -13.16 2.05 -16.87
C GLY A 117 -14.28 1.02 -16.67
N LYS A 118 -15.25 1.00 -17.58
CA LYS A 118 -16.08 -0.18 -17.86
C LYS A 118 -16.16 -0.36 -19.38
N GLY A 119 -15.91 -1.59 -19.82
CA GLY A 119 -15.37 -1.91 -21.14
C GLY A 119 -16.16 -1.42 -22.36
N THR A 120 -15.41 -1.20 -23.44
CA THR A 120 -15.76 -1.47 -24.85
C THR A 120 -14.55 -1.06 -25.72
N SER A 121 -14.11 -2.03 -26.53
CA SER A 121 -12.99 -2.08 -27.49
C SER A 121 -11.55 -2.29 -26.98
N HIS A 122 -10.84 -3.15 -27.73
CA HIS A 122 -9.76 -4.05 -27.31
C HIS A 122 -8.33 -3.52 -27.57
N GLU A 123 -8.15 -2.28 -28.02
CA GLU A 123 -6.86 -1.85 -28.62
C GLU A 123 -6.22 -0.56 -28.08
N GLY A 124 -6.69 0.02 -26.97
CA GLY A 124 -6.04 1.27 -26.53
C GLY A 124 -6.36 1.81 -25.13
N ARG A 125 -6.87 0.98 -24.20
CA ARG A 125 -7.14 1.45 -22.84
C ARG A 125 -6.24 0.75 -21.84
N SER A 126 -5.42 1.53 -21.13
CA SER A 126 -4.69 1.00 -19.98
C SER A 126 -5.72 0.50 -18.97
N LYS A 127 -5.61 -0.77 -18.56
CA LYS A 127 -6.40 -1.41 -17.49
C LYS A 127 -6.25 -0.71 -16.12
N ASN A 128 -5.43 0.33 -16.09
CA ASN A 128 -5.00 1.08 -14.93
C ASN A 128 -5.83 2.35 -14.68
N ASN A 129 -6.87 2.65 -15.49
CA ASN A 129 -7.63 3.91 -15.38
C ASN A 129 -6.71 5.15 -15.33
N GLY A 130 -5.63 5.14 -16.12
CA GLY A 130 -4.64 6.22 -16.10
C GLY A 130 -3.56 6.14 -15.01
N ARG A 131 -3.54 5.10 -14.15
CA ARG A 131 -2.40 4.87 -13.24
C ARG A 131 -1.13 4.56 -14.03
N VAL A 132 -0.03 5.22 -13.66
CA VAL A 132 1.31 4.93 -14.17
C VAL A 132 1.66 3.47 -13.84
N LYS A 133 2.14 2.71 -14.83
CA LYS A 133 2.57 1.31 -14.63
C LYS A 133 3.73 1.32 -13.65
N ARG A 134 3.57 0.70 -12.47
CA ARG A 134 4.69 0.51 -11.53
C ARG A 134 5.76 -0.32 -12.26
N ARG A 135 6.91 0.29 -12.53
CA ARG A 135 8.10 -0.45 -12.97
C ARG A 135 8.51 -1.30 -11.77
N ARG A 136 8.34 -2.62 -11.89
CA ARG A 136 8.98 -3.59 -11.01
C ARG A 136 10.17 -4.12 -11.77
#